data_AF-A0A7H4MVK2-F1
#
_entry.id   AF-A0A7H4MVK2-F1
#
_cell.length_a   1.000
_cell.length_b   1.000
_cell.length_c   1.000
_cell.angle_alpha   90.00
_cell.angle_beta   90.00
_cell.angle_gamma   90.00
#
_symmetry.space_group_name_H-M   'P 1'
#
loop_
_entity.id
_entity.type
_entity.pdbx_description
1 polymer ?
#
loop_
_entity_poly.entity_id
_entity_poly.type
_entity_poly.pdbx_seq_one_letter_code
_entity_poly.pdbx_strand_id
1 'polypeptide(L)' 'MLSEQLDWQKTDGLMPVIVQHAVSGEVLMLGYMNQDALAKTEETAR' A
#
# COMPACT_ATOMS: atom_id res chain seq x y z
N MET A 1 -9.65 -0.16 11.22
CA MET A 1 -8.23 -0.18 10.76
C MET A 1 -8.05 0.80 9.60
N LEU A 2 -6.81 1.18 9.25
CA LEU A 2 -6.52 2.08 8.11
C LEU A 2 -7.11 1.54 6.79
N SER A 3 -7.09 0.22 6.63
CA SER A 3 -7.61 -0.52 5.48
C SER A 3 -9.11 -0.32 5.23
N GLU A 4 -9.90 0.02 6.25
CA GLU A 4 -11.36 0.26 6.14
C GLU A 4 -11.71 1.67 5.66
N GLN A 5 -10.77 2.61 5.73
CA GLN A 5 -10.96 3.99 5.28
C GLN A 5 -10.50 4.19 3.83
N LEU A 6 -9.86 3.20 3.23
CA LEU A 6 -9.40 3.25 1.84
C LEU A 6 -10.56 2.97 0.88
N ASP A 7 -10.69 3.81 -0.13
CA ASP A 7 -11.70 3.65 -1.19
C ASP A 7 -11.21 2.66 -2.26
N TRP A 8 -11.39 1.37 -1.97
CA TRP A 8 -11.03 0.28 -2.87
C TRP A 8 -11.85 0.26 -4.15
N GLN A 9 -13.09 0.76 -4.12
CA GLN A 9 -13.96 0.76 -5.28
C GLN A 9 -13.47 1.76 -6.34
N LYS A 10 -12.97 2.91 -5.90
CA LYS A 10 -12.40 3.94 -6.79
C LYS A 10 -11.17 3.48 -7.57
N THR A 11 -10.46 2.48 -7.06
CA THR A 11 -9.23 1.96 -7.66
C THR A 11 -9.40 0.55 -8.24
N ASP A 12 -10.63 0.12 -8.50
CA ASP A 12 -10.95 -1.22 -9.02
C ASP A 12 -10.32 -2.37 -8.19
N GLY A 13 -10.23 -2.19 -6.87
CA GLY A 13 -9.65 -3.15 -5.94
C GLY A 13 -8.11 -3.19 -5.89
N LEU A 14 -7.41 -2.39 -6.71
CA LEU A 14 -5.95 -2.29 -6.74
C LEU A 14 -5.48 -0.87 -6.38
N MET A 15 -5.07 -0.70 -5.13
CA MET A 15 -4.59 0.57 -4.61
C MET A 15 -3.17 0.86 -5.15
N PRO A 16 -2.89 2.03 -5.74
CA PRO A 16 -1.53 2.44 -6.05
C PRO A 16 -0.75 2.72 -4.76
N VAL A 17 0.47 2.20 -4.66
CA VAL A 17 1.33 2.30 -3.48
C VAL A 17 2.70 2.83 -3.86
N ILE A 18 3.14 3.90 -3.18
CA ILE A 18 4.47 4.48 -3.35
C ILE A 18 5.36 3.96 -2.23
N VAL A 19 6.47 3.32 -2.60
CA VAL A 19 7.51 2.94 -1.64
C VAL A 19 8.57 4.03 -1.63
N GLN A 20 8.86 4.55 -0.44
CA GLN A 20 9.81 5.62 -0.22
C GLN A 20 10.83 5.18 0.81
N HIS A 21 12.09 5.57 0.61
CA HIS A 21 13.13 5.38 1.59
C HIS A 21 12.82 6.23 2.84
N ALA A 22 12.69 5.59 4.01
CA ALA A 22 12.17 6.22 5.22
C ALA A 22 13.01 7.39 5.77
N VAL A 23 14.33 7.42 5.51
CA VAL A 23 15.23 8.51 5.97
C VAL A 23 15.41 9.61 4.94
N SER A 24 15.86 9.28 3.71
CA SER A 24 16.12 10.27 2.67
C SER A 24 14.87 10.86 2.03
N GLY A 25 13.72 10.19 2.13
CA GLY A 25 12.52 10.58 1.40
C GLY A 25 12.60 10.30 -0.11
N GLU A 26 13.59 9.53 -0.56
CA GLU A 26 13.68 9.13 -1.96
C GLU A 26 12.54 8.18 -2.34
N VAL A 27 11.82 8.48 -3.42
CA VAL A 27 10.81 7.56 -3.96
C VAL A 27 11.54 6.42 -4.68
N LEU A 28 11.32 5.20 -4.20
CA LEU A 28 11.99 4.00 -4.71
C LEU A 28 11.18 3.36 -5.84
N MET A 29 9.85 3.26 -5.67
CA MET A 29 8.98 2.66 -6.68
C MET A 29 7.50 3.02 -6.49
N LEU A 30 6.74 2.80 -7.56
CA LEU A 30 5.28 2.73 -7.58
C LEU A 30 4.85 1.28 -7.83
N GLY A 31 3.95 0.75 -7.01
CA GLY A 31 3.35 -0.57 -7.15
C GLY A 31 1.83 -0.52 -6.95
N TYR A 32 1.21 -1.69 -6.90
CA TYR A 32 -0.22 -1.84 -6.62
C TYR A 32 -0.43 -2.93 -5.55
N MET A 33 -1.43 -2.74 -4.69
CA MET A 33 -1.81 -3.71 -3.67
C MET A 33 -3.32 -3.90 -3.68
N ASN A 34 -3.76 -5.15 -3.51
CA ASN A 34 -5.14 -5.45 -3.11
C ASN A 34 -5.22 -5.51 -1.57
N GLN A 35 -6.43 -5.77 -1.04
CA GLN A 35 -6.66 -5.84 0.41
C GLN A 35 -5.80 -6.92 1.10
N ASP A 36 -5.67 -8.10 0.49
CA ASP A 36 -4.89 -9.21 1.06
C ASP A 36 -3.38 -8.90 1.10
N ALA A 37 -2.85 -8.23 0.06
CA ALA A 37 -1.47 -7.80 0.02
C ALA A 37 -1.16 -6.77 1.11
N LEU A 38 -2.04 -5.78 1.30
CA LEU A 38 -1.91 -4.81 2.39
C LEU A 38 -1.90 -5.51 3.76
N ALA A 39 -2.87 -6.41 3.99
CA ALA A 39 -2.94 -7.16 5.25
C ALA A 39 -1.66 -7.99 5.48
N LYS A 40 -1.10 -8.60 4.43
CA LYS A 40 0.14 -9.38 4.56
C LYS A 40 1.36 -8.51 4.84
N THR A 41 1.44 -7.33 4.25
CA THR A 41 2.51 -6.37 4.54
C THR A 41 2.42 -5.85 5.97
N GLU A 42 1.22 -5.59 6.50
CA GLU A 42 1.03 -5.22 7.91
C GLU A 42 1.39 -6.36 8.87
N GLU A 43 1.02 -7.61 8.53
CA GLU A 43 1.33 -8.80 9.34
C GLU A 43 2.83 -9.11 9.38
N THR A 44 3.51 -9.01 8.23
CA THR A 44 4.91 -9.46 8.08
C THR A 44 5.94 -8.35 8.15
N ALA A 45 5.49 -7.08 8.10
CA ALA A 45 6.32 -5.89 7.95
C ALA A 45 7.26 -5.97 6.72
N ARG A 46 6.76 -6.49 5.60
CA ARG A 46 7.50 -6.68 4.34
C ARG A 46 6.68 -6.34 3.10
#